data_AF-A0A7X9DMC7-F1
#
_entry.id   AF-A0A7X9DMC7-F1
#
_cell.length_a   1.000
_cell.length_b   1.000
_cell.length_c   1.000
_cell.angle_alpha   90.00
_cell.angle_beta   90.00
_cell.angle_gamma   90.00
#
_symmetry.space_group_name_H-M   'P 1'
#
loop_
_entity.id
_entity.type
_entity.pdbx_description
1 polymer ?
#
loop_
_entity_poly.entity_id
_entity_poly.type
_entity_poly.pdbx_seq_one_letter_code
_entity_poly.pdbx_strand_id
1 'polypeptide(L)' 'MENLNLLETFSEFKELKNIDRVTMMSVLEDVFRSMLEKRYGTADN' A
#
# COMPACT_ATOMS: atom_id res chain seq x y z
N MET A 1 9.37 -1.56 20.41
CA MET A 1 8.77 -0.95 19.19
C MET A 1 8.34 -2.10 18.31
N GLU A 2 7.04 -2.23 18.02
CA GLU A 2 6.60 -3.19 17.01
C GLU A 2 7.20 -2.79 15.67
N ASN A 3 7.96 -3.69 15.05
CA ASN A 3 8.35 -3.53 13.66
C ASN A 3 7.13 -3.91 12.82
N LEU A 4 6.55 -2.93 12.12
CA LEU A 4 5.51 -3.19 11.12
C LEU A 4 6.08 -4.09 10.02
N ASN A 5 5.71 -5.37 10.06
CA ASN A 5 6.05 -6.32 9.00
C ASN A 5 5.08 -6.15 7.83
N LEU A 6 5.37 -5.18 6.96
CA LEU A 6 4.53 -4.85 5.81
C LEU A 6 4.28 -6.06 4.90
N LEU A 7 5.29 -6.94 4.76
CA LEU A 7 5.14 -8.13 3.92
C LEU A 7 4.04 -9.06 4.46
N GLU A 8 4.01 -9.27 5.76
CA GLU A 8 3.00 -10.08 6.45
C GLU A 8 1.63 -9.41 6.37
N THR A 9 1.54 -8.11 6.68
CA THR A 9 0.28 -7.35 6.61
C THR A 9 -0.35 -7.40 5.21
N PHE A 10 0.44 -7.23 4.15
CA PHE A 10 -0.10 -7.27 2.79
C PHE A 10 -0.40 -8.68 2.30
N SER A 11 0.34 -9.68 2.77
CA SER A 11 0.01 -11.09 2.49
C SER A 11 -1.33 -11.47 3.12
N GLU A 12 -1.59 -11.07 4.36
CA GLU A 12 -2.90 -11.27 5.01
C GLU A 12 -4.01 -10.50 4.30
N PHE A 13 -3.77 -9.24 3.92
CA PHE A 13 -4.76 -8.44 3.20
C PHE A 13 -5.18 -9.08 1.87
N LYS A 14 -4.22 -9.64 1.13
CA LYS A 14 -4.48 -10.36 -0.13
C LYS A 14 -5.45 -11.53 0.09
N GLU A 15 -5.18 -12.37 1.10
CA GLU A 15 -6.01 -13.52 1.45
C GLU A 15 -7.41 -13.07 1.91
N LEU A 16 -7.48 -12.08 2.80
CA LEU A 16 -8.74 -11.53 3.33
C LEU A 16 -9.63 -10.91 2.25
N LYS A 17 -9.03 -10.25 1.25
CA LYS A 17 -9.76 -9.63 0.13
C LYS A 17 -9.93 -10.57 -1.05
N ASN A 18 -9.30 -11.74 -1.04
CA ASN A 18 -9.29 -12.71 -2.13
C ASN A 18 -8.93 -12.06 -3.49
N ILE A 19 -7.81 -11.33 -3.51
CA ILE A 19 -7.32 -10.66 -4.72
C ILE A 19 -5.99 -11.27 -5.18
N ASP A 20 -5.67 -11.12 -6.47
CA ASP A 20 -4.39 -11.57 -6.98
C ASP A 20 -3.25 -10.60 -6.61
N ARG A 21 -2.01 -11.04 -6.91
CA ARG A 21 -0.81 -10.25 -6.61
C ARG A 21 -0.78 -8.93 -7.40
N VAL A 22 -1.29 -8.91 -8.63
CA VAL A 22 -1.23 -7.73 -9.50
C VAL A 22 -2.13 -6.64 -8.93
N THR A 23 -3.37 -7.01 -8.59
CA THR A 23 -4.35 -6.14 -7.95
C THR A 23 -3.84 -5.60 -6.61
N MET A 24 -3.21 -6.46 -5.79
CA MET A 24 -2.60 -6.02 -4.53
C MET A 24 -1.50 -4.97 -4.76
N MET A 25 -0.66 -5.13 -5.80
CA MET A 25 0.38 -4.16 -6.13
C MET A 25 -0.20 -2.81 -6.56
N SER A 26 -1.32 -2.80 -7.29
CA SER A 26 -2.02 -1.55 -7.63
C SER A 26 -2.56 -0.83 -6.38
N VAL A 27 -3.18 -1.58 -5.46
CA VAL A 27 -3.65 -1.00 -4.18
C VAL A 27 -2.50 -0.42 -3.36
N LEU A 28 -1.36 -1.12 -3.32
CA LEU A 28 -0.15 -0.64 -2.65
C LEU A 28 0.36 0.68 -3.25
N GLU A 29 0.41 0.75 -4.58
CA GLU A 29 0.82 1.96 -5.30
C GLU A 29 -0.08 3.15 -4.94
N ASP A 30 -1.40 2.95 -4.99
CA ASP A 30 -2.38 4.00 -4.68
C ASP A 30 -2.26 4.50 -3.22
N VAL A 31 -2.03 3.57 -2.29
CA VAL A 31 -1.80 3.90 -0.88
C VAL A 31 -0.51 4.72 -0.71
N PHE A 32 0.60 4.28 -1.30
CA PHE A 32 1.86 5.01 -1.20
C PHE A 32 1.78 6.38 -1.88
N ARG A 33 1.16 6.48 -3.06
CA ARG A 33 0.91 7.74 -3.76
C ARG A 33 0.12 8.70 -2.87
N SER A 34 -0.99 8.23 -2.30
CA SER A 34 -1.81 9.03 -1.37
C SER A 34 -1.04 9.46 -0.11
N MET A 35 -0.17 8.60 0.42
CA MET A 35 0.67 8.94 1.58
C MET A 35 1.72 9.99 1.24
N LEU A 36 2.36 9.86 0.08
CA LEU A 36 3.36 10.80 -0.41
C LEU A 36 2.72 12.15 -0.69
N GLU A 37 1.57 12.19 -1.37
CA GLU A 37 0.80 13.41 -1.62
C GLU A 37 0.40 14.12 -0.32
N LYS A 38 -0.09 13.37 0.68
CA LYS A 38 -0.41 13.94 1.99
C LYS A 38 0.80 14.51 2.72
N ARG A 39 1.97 13.89 2.56
CA ARG A 39 3.19 14.27 3.29
C ARG A 39 3.97 15.39 2.62
N TYR A 40 4.00 15.40 1.29
CA TYR A 40 4.88 16.25 0.50
C TYR A 40 4.11 17.19 -0.45
N GLY A 41 2.78 17.12 -0.48
CA GLY A 41 1.95 17.85 -1.42
C GLY A 41 1.87 17.17 -2.79
N THR A 42 1.17 17.80 -3.72
CA THR A 42 1.13 17.38 -5.12
C THR A 42 2.41 17.85 -5.83
N ALA A 43 2.97 17.01 -6.70
CA ALA A 43 4.00 17.44 -7.63
C ALA A 43 3.32 18.13 -8.83
N ASP A 44 2.65 19.26 -8.57
CA ASP A 44 2.10 20.10 -9.64
C ASP A 44 3.28 20.86 -10.29
N ASN A 45 3.68 20.42 -11.48
CA ASN A 45 4.66 21.10 -12.36
C ASN A 45 3.96 22.04 -13.33
#